data_AF-A0A917JVR6-F1
#
_entry.id   AF-A0A917JVR6-F1
#
_cell.length_a   1.000
_cell.length_b   1.000
_cell.length_c   1.000
_cell.angle_alpha   90.00
_cell.angle_beta   90.00
_cell.angle_gamma   90.00
#
_symmetry.space_group_name_H-M   'P 1'
#
loop_
_entity.id
_entity.type
_entity.pdbx_description
1 polymer ?
#
loop_
_entity_poly.entity_id
_entity_poly.type
_entity_poly.pdbx_seq_one_letter_code
_entity_poly.pdbx_strand_id
1 'polypeptide(L)'
;MKMKMKKSLGYGLMEVALGIAIVGAIAVGTAATYNNIGTDAEANVLAKLASDIAEAAKVNYYACQSGGGTCATLADCDAHKTLFVGGAWPSGVTVADGTTSGCKITYGSSSLDNYAVPGV
;
A
#
# COMPACT_ATOMS: atom_id res chain seq x y z
N MET A 1 -71.14 -1.48 -2.69
CA MET A 1 -69.86 -1.08 -3.32
C MET A 1 -68.79 -1.09 -2.22
N LYS A 2 -67.88 -2.07 -2.19
CA LYS A 2 -66.84 -2.19 -1.14
C LYS A 2 -65.73 -1.17 -1.42
N MET A 3 -65.56 -0.17 -0.55
CA MET A 3 -64.41 0.73 -0.62
C MET A 3 -63.12 -0.06 -0.34
N LYS A 4 -62.24 -0.17 -1.34
CA LYS A 4 -60.88 -0.65 -1.17
C LYS A 4 -60.06 0.47 -0.53
N MET A 5 -59.74 0.37 0.75
CA MET A 5 -58.74 1.26 1.36
C MET A 5 -57.39 1.03 0.69
N LYS A 6 -56.83 2.07 0.06
CA LYS A 6 -55.43 2.07 -0.39
C LYS A 6 -54.56 2.20 0.87
N LYS A 7 -53.84 1.14 1.25
CA LYS A 7 -52.80 1.23 2.28
C LYS A 7 -51.70 2.16 1.74
N SER A 8 -51.58 3.35 2.33
CA SER A 8 -50.44 4.25 2.12
C SER A 8 -49.17 3.52 2.55
N LEU A 9 -48.25 3.25 1.62
CA LEU A 9 -46.89 2.79 1.87
C LEU A 9 -45.93 3.96 2.14
N GLY A 10 -46.44 5.06 2.69
CA GLY A 10 -45.63 6.23 3.00
C GLY A 10 -44.80 5.97 4.25
N TYR A 11 -43.51 5.66 4.07
CA TYR A 11 -42.52 5.87 5.13
C TYR A 11 -42.69 7.31 5.63
N GLY A 12 -43.01 7.45 6.92
CA GLY A 12 -43.18 8.79 7.50
C GLY A 12 -41.89 9.58 7.38
N LEU A 13 -41.98 10.91 7.22
CA LEU A 13 -40.81 11.80 7.22
C LEU A 13 -39.87 11.53 8.40
N MET A 14 -40.41 11.15 9.56
CA MET A 14 -39.65 10.78 10.74
C MET A 14 -38.83 9.49 10.57
N GLU A 15 -39.34 8.52 9.83
CA GLU A 15 -38.70 7.23 9.59
C GLU A 15 -37.56 7.36 8.58
N VAL A 16 -37.73 8.22 7.57
CA VAL A 16 -36.66 8.63 6.65
C VAL A 16 -35.58 9.43 7.38
N ALA A 17 -35.97 10.38 8.24
CA ALA A 17 -35.02 11.17 9.02
C ALA A 17 -34.19 10.31 9.99
N LEU A 18 -34.83 9.35 10.66
CA LEU A 18 -34.14 8.40 11.53
C LEU A 18 -33.21 7.47 10.74
N GLY A 19 -33.65 6.99 9.57
CA GLY A 19 -32.82 6.16 8.69
C GLY A 19 -31.55 6.88 8.23
N ILE A 20 -31.65 8.15 7.83
CA ILE A 20 -30.50 8.97 7.41
C ILE A 20 -29.55 9.21 8.60
N ALA A 21 -30.08 9.48 9.80
CA ALA A 21 -29.25 9.68 10.98
C ALA A 21 -28.44 8.43 11.36
N ILE A 22 -29.05 7.24 11.27
CA ILE A 22 -28.37 5.97 11.56
C ILE A 22 -27.30 5.68 10.51
N VAL A 23 -27.61 5.82 9.22
CA VAL A 23 -26.63 5.60 8.13
C VAL A 23 -25.47 6.59 8.23
N GLY A 24 -25.73 7.85 8.56
CA GLY A 24 -24.70 8.87 8.79
C GLY A 24 -23.74 8.49 9.91
N ALA A 25 -24.25 8.01 11.06
CA ALA A 25 -23.41 7.60 12.18
C ALA A 25 -22.53 6.36 11.85
N ILE A 26 -23.07 5.39 11.12
CA ILE A 26 -22.33 4.19 10.70
C ILE A 26 -21.27 4.54 9.64
N ALA A 27 -21.57 5.46 8.72
CA ALA A 27 -20.65 5.91 7.68
C ALA A 27 -19.41 6.61 8.27
N VAL A 28 -19.56 7.38 9.35
CA VAL A 28 -18.42 8.07 10.00
C VAL A 28 -17.45 7.07 10.64
N GLY A 29 -17.97 6.04 11.32
CA GLY A 29 -17.13 4.98 11.91
C GLY A 29 -16.44 4.14 10.84
N THR A 30 -17.18 3.72 9.81
CA THR A 30 -16.65 2.89 8.73
C THR A 30 -15.68 3.62 7.81
N ALA A 31 -15.85 4.92 7.56
CA ALA A 31 -14.89 5.71 6.77
C ALA A 31 -13.52 5.81 7.47
N ALA A 32 -13.50 6.01 8.79
CA ALA A 32 -12.26 6.02 9.57
C ALA A 32 -11.59 4.65 9.56
N THR A 33 -12.36 3.56 9.74
CA THR A 33 -11.83 2.20 9.67
C THR A 33 -11.36 1.82 8.26
N TYR A 34 -12.06 2.24 7.20
CA TYR A 34 -11.70 1.97 5.81
C TYR A 34 -10.38 2.66 5.43
N ASN A 35 -10.20 3.92 5.86
CA ASN A 35 -8.93 4.62 5.68
C ASN A 35 -7.78 3.92 6.43
N ASN A 36 -8.02 3.45 7.66
CA ASN A 36 -7.01 2.74 8.45
C ASN A 36 -6.62 1.38 7.83
N ILE A 37 -7.59 0.62 7.32
CA ILE A 37 -7.31 -0.64 6.61
C ILE A 37 -6.47 -0.38 5.36
N GLY A 38 -6.73 0.71 4.63
CA GLY A 38 -5.93 1.13 3.49
C GLY A 38 -4.47 1.39 3.88
N THR A 39 -4.24 2.20 4.92
CA THR A 39 -2.88 2.55 5.37
C THR A 39 -2.14 1.36 5.99
N ASP A 40 -2.82 0.49 6.73
CA ASP A 40 -2.22 -0.72 7.31
C ASP A 40 -1.82 -1.74 6.22
N ALA A 41 -2.65 -1.87 5.17
CA ALA A 41 -2.35 -2.71 4.03
C ALA A 41 -1.13 -2.17 3.25
N GLU A 42 -1.07 -0.86 3.02
CA GLU A 42 0.09 -0.21 2.38
C GLU A 42 1.37 -0.39 3.20
N ALA A 43 1.31 -0.23 4.53
CA ALA A 43 2.44 -0.44 5.43
C ALA A 43 2.96 -1.88 5.38
N ASN A 44 2.06 -2.88 5.35
CA ASN A 44 2.44 -4.29 5.24
C ASN A 44 3.09 -4.61 3.88
N VAL A 45 2.59 -4.00 2.80
CA VAL A 45 3.20 -4.12 1.46
C VAL A 45 4.59 -3.49 1.45
N LEU A 46 4.77 -2.31 2.06
CA LEU A 46 6.08 -1.66 2.18
C LEU A 46 7.08 -2.51 2.96
N ALA A 47 6.68 -3.09 4.10
CA ALA A 47 7.53 -3.96 4.89
C ALA A 47 7.96 -5.21 4.10
N LYS A 48 7.01 -5.83 3.37
CA LYS A 48 7.30 -6.97 2.52
C LYS A 48 8.26 -6.59 1.38
N LEU A 49 8.00 -5.49 0.69
CA LEU A 49 8.82 -5.01 -0.41
C LEU A 49 10.24 -4.67 0.04
N ALA A 50 10.39 -3.99 1.18
CA ALA A 50 11.69 -3.70 1.76
C ALA A 50 12.47 -5.00 2.03
N SER A 51 11.80 -6.00 2.61
CA SER A 51 12.39 -7.33 2.81
C SER A 51 12.81 -8.00 1.50
N ASP A 52 11.97 -7.95 0.47
CA ASP A 52 12.28 -8.52 -0.86
C ASP A 52 13.49 -7.81 -1.50
N ILE A 53 13.58 -6.48 -1.39
CA ILE A 53 14.73 -5.69 -1.88
C ILE A 53 16.01 -6.08 -1.14
N ALA A 54 15.99 -6.16 0.18
CA ALA A 54 17.18 -6.50 0.95
C ALA A 54 17.65 -7.93 0.70
N GLU A 55 16.74 -8.89 0.50
CA GLU A 55 17.10 -10.26 0.13
C GLU A 55 17.76 -10.29 -1.26
N ALA A 56 17.15 -9.62 -2.25
CA ALA A 56 17.71 -9.53 -3.59
C ALA A 56 19.10 -8.87 -3.60
N ALA A 57 19.25 -7.78 -2.86
CA ALA A 57 20.51 -7.06 -2.69
C ALA A 57 21.59 -7.93 -2.03
N LYS A 58 21.24 -8.67 -0.97
CA LYS A 58 22.16 -9.63 -0.32
C LYS A 58 22.60 -10.72 -1.28
N VAL A 59 21.67 -11.33 -2.01
CA VAL A 59 22.00 -12.37 -3.00
C VAL A 59 22.94 -11.81 -4.06
N ASN A 60 22.68 -10.60 -4.57
CA ASN A 60 23.56 -9.94 -5.53
C ASN A 60 24.95 -9.61 -4.95
N TYR A 61 25.02 -9.17 -3.69
CA TYR A 61 26.29 -8.92 -3.00
C TYR A 61 27.12 -10.19 -2.85
N TYR A 62 26.50 -11.30 -2.44
CA TYR A 62 27.17 -12.61 -2.36
C TYR A 62 27.55 -13.15 -3.76
N ALA A 63 26.76 -12.86 -4.79
CA ALA A 63 27.12 -13.18 -6.17
C ALA A 63 28.38 -12.40 -6.60
N CYS A 64 28.50 -11.11 -6.25
CA CYS A 64 29.72 -10.33 -6.52
C CYS A 64 30.94 -10.89 -5.76
N GLN A 65 30.78 -11.28 -4.50
CA GLN A 65 31.91 -11.82 -3.71
C GLN A 65 32.34 -13.22 -4.13
N SER A 66 31.41 -14.05 -4.59
CA SER A 66 31.73 -15.44 -4.98
C SER A 66 32.43 -15.54 -6.34
N GLY A 67 32.48 -14.46 -7.13
CA GLY A 67 33.16 -14.42 -8.45
C GLY A 67 32.55 -15.36 -9.51
N GLY A 68 31.40 -15.98 -9.22
CA GLY A 68 30.82 -17.07 -9.99
C GLY A 68 29.73 -16.67 -11.00
N GLY A 69 29.36 -15.39 -11.12
CA GLY A 69 28.29 -14.96 -12.02
C GLY A 69 28.15 -13.45 -12.21
N THR A 70 27.32 -13.07 -13.18
CA THR A 70 26.94 -11.68 -13.49
C THR A 70 26.27 -11.03 -12.30
N CYS A 71 27.03 -10.29 -11.51
CA CYS A 71 26.48 -9.44 -10.46
C CYS A 71 26.26 -8.02 -10.98
N ALA A 72 25.24 -7.34 -10.47
CA ALA A 72 24.93 -5.97 -10.84
C ALA A 72 25.59 -5.00 -9.84
N THR A 73 26.28 -3.99 -10.35
CA THR A 73 26.71 -2.86 -9.52
C THR A 73 25.50 -1.96 -9.27
N LEU A 74 25.15 -1.77 -8.00
CA LEU A 74 24.03 -0.96 -7.56
C LEU A 74 24.59 0.38 -7.12
N ALA A 75 24.43 1.43 -7.93
CA ALA A 75 25.00 2.74 -7.62
C ALA A 75 24.09 3.56 -6.69
N ASP A 76 22.81 3.22 -6.67
CA ASP A 76 21.74 3.98 -6.02
C ASP A 76 20.56 3.05 -5.71
N CYS A 77 19.63 3.56 -4.91
CA CYS A 77 18.45 2.82 -4.49
C CYS A 77 17.53 2.43 -5.65
N ASP A 78 17.47 3.22 -6.73
CA ASP A 78 16.67 2.90 -7.91
C ASP A 78 17.29 1.77 -8.74
N ALA A 79 18.63 1.67 -8.78
CA ALA A 79 19.33 0.59 -9.48
C ALA A 79 18.91 -0.81 -9.02
N HIS A 80 18.39 -0.97 -7.80
CA HIS A 80 17.87 -2.24 -7.29
C HIS A 80 16.72 -2.85 -8.09
N LYS A 81 16.01 -2.06 -8.90
CA LYS A 81 14.96 -2.57 -9.80
C LYS A 81 15.48 -3.64 -10.77
N THR A 82 16.77 -3.59 -11.12
CA THR A 82 17.38 -4.57 -12.04
C THR A 82 17.43 -5.98 -11.44
N LEU A 83 17.33 -6.11 -10.11
CA LEU A 83 17.29 -7.39 -9.42
C LEU A 83 15.89 -8.04 -9.44
N PHE A 84 14.85 -7.28 -9.80
CA PHE A 84 13.50 -7.79 -9.94
C PHE A 84 13.27 -8.38 -11.33
N VAL A 85 12.32 -9.31 -11.42
CA VAL A 85 11.91 -9.92 -12.70
C VAL A 85 11.43 -8.81 -13.64
N GLY A 86 12.10 -8.68 -14.79
CA GLY A 86 11.80 -7.64 -15.79
C GLY A 86 12.53 -6.31 -15.56
N GLY A 87 13.38 -6.20 -14.55
CA GLY A 87 14.23 -5.03 -14.33
C GLY A 87 13.47 -3.75 -13.97
N ALA A 88 12.28 -3.89 -13.39
CA ALA A 88 11.39 -2.78 -13.06
C ALA A 88 10.77 -2.97 -11.67
N TRP A 89 10.41 -1.85 -11.05
CA TRP A 89 9.66 -1.86 -9.80
C TRP A 89 8.25 -2.43 -10.01
N PRO A 90 7.67 -3.11 -9.00
CA PRO A 90 6.26 -3.47 -9.02
C PRO A 90 5.38 -2.23 -9.24
N SER A 91 4.24 -2.41 -9.91
CA SER A 91 3.33 -1.30 -10.21
C SER A 91 2.92 -0.54 -8.95
N GLY A 92 2.99 0.79 -8.99
CA GLY A 92 2.64 1.66 -7.86
C GLY A 92 3.73 1.82 -6.81
N VAL A 93 4.87 1.15 -6.97
CA VAL A 93 6.06 1.33 -6.13
C VAL A 93 7.00 2.34 -6.78
N THR A 94 7.53 3.24 -5.96
CA THR A 94 8.65 4.09 -6.32
C THR A 94 9.73 3.97 -5.26
N VAL A 95 10.98 3.84 -5.70
CA VAL A 95 12.15 3.77 -4.82
C VAL A 95 13.10 4.89 -5.23
N ALA A 96 13.61 5.62 -4.26
CA ALA A 96 14.55 6.71 -4.45
C ALA A 96 15.63 6.67 -3.36
N ASP A 97 16.72 7.39 -3.59
CA ASP A 97 17.69 7.64 -2.53
C ASP A 97 17.05 8.47 -1.42
N GLY A 98 17.27 8.04 -0.18
CA GLY A 98 16.86 8.77 1.01
C GLY A 98 17.90 9.80 1.44
N THR A 99 17.56 10.61 2.43
CA THR A 99 18.40 11.72 2.90
C THR A 99 19.61 11.30 3.74
N THR A 100 19.67 10.06 4.23
CA THR A 100 20.67 9.60 5.23
C THR A 100 21.17 8.18 4.93
N SER A 101 21.82 8.01 3.76
CA SER A 101 22.47 6.76 3.33
C SER A 101 21.57 5.51 3.34
N GLY A 102 20.27 5.69 3.16
CA GLY A 102 19.30 4.60 3.02
C GLY A 102 18.30 4.91 1.93
N CYS A 103 17.55 3.90 1.49
CA CYS A 103 16.54 4.04 0.45
C CYS A 103 15.21 4.53 1.01
N LYS A 104 14.50 5.30 0.20
CA LYS A 104 13.11 5.67 0.42
C LYS A 104 12.22 4.85 -0.51
N ILE A 105 11.29 4.11 0.05
CA ILE A 105 10.31 3.32 -0.71
C ILE A 105 8.94 3.97 -0.50
N THR A 106 8.21 4.22 -1.57
CA THR A 106 6.85 4.80 -1.53
C THR A 106 5.89 3.90 -2.27
N TYR A 107 4.76 3.59 -1.65
CA TYR A 107 3.67 2.80 -2.22
C TYR A 107 2.33 3.44 -1.84
N GLY A 108 1.60 3.88 -2.87
CA GLY A 108 0.35 4.61 -2.67
C GLY A 108 0.56 5.87 -1.82
N SER A 109 -0.11 5.95 -0.67
CA SER A 109 -0.02 7.10 0.24
C SER A 109 1.06 6.96 1.33
N SER A 110 1.70 5.80 1.41
CA SER A 110 2.64 5.46 2.48
C SER A 110 4.09 5.49 2.00
N SER A 111 5.01 5.89 2.88
CA SER A 111 6.47 5.84 2.63
C SER A 111 7.23 5.17 3.76
N LEU A 112 8.30 4.48 3.40
CA LEU A 112 9.31 3.94 4.30
C LEU A 112 10.64 4.63 3.99
N ASP A 113 11.12 5.44 4.94
CA ASP A 113 12.31 6.26 4.79
C ASP A 113 13.54 5.62 5.45
N ASN A 114 14.70 5.88 4.85
CA ASN A 114 16.00 5.50 5.37
C ASN A 114 16.21 3.98 5.59
N TYR A 115 15.63 3.18 4.69
CA TYR A 115 15.79 1.74 4.70
C TYR A 115 17.21 1.36 4.26
N ALA A 116 17.96 0.69 5.12
CA ALA A 116 19.33 0.28 4.82
C ALA A 116 19.33 -0.92 3.86
N VAL A 117 19.92 -0.75 2.68
CA VAL A 117 20.03 -1.80 1.67
C VAL A 117 21.52 -2.09 1.41
N PRO A 118 21.98 -3.35 1.44
CA PRO A 118 23.38 -3.66 1.20
C PRO A 118 23.79 -3.35 -0.25
N GLY A 119 24.92 -2.66 -0.43
CA GLY A 119 25.49 -2.44 -1.76
C GLY A 119 25.15 -1.10 -2.40
N VAL A 120 24.51 -0.17 -1.66
CA VAL A 120 24.45 1.28 -1.93
C VAL A 120 25.26 2.06 -0.91
#